data_AF-A0A7L0TQK6-F1
#
_entry.id   AF-A0A7L0TQK6-F1
#
_cell.length_a   1.000
_cell.length_b   1.000
_cell.length_c   1.000
_cell.angle_alpha   90.00
_cell.angle_beta   90.00
_cell.angle_gamma   90.00
#
_symmetry.space_group_name_H-M   'P 1'
#
loop_
_entity.id
_entity.type
_entity.pdbx_description
1 polymer ?
#
loop_
_entity_poly.entity_id
_entity_poly.type
_entity_poly.pdbx_seq_one_letter_code
_entity_poly.pdbx_strand_id
1 'polypeptide(L)'
;LMLFGDQQEDFPKSLLQWLTSNFVSKSDLQTSLQDLEMQILKSITLHTSVTNEKVSSEVVTNAVTNAGICGITEVQAQIIVNNALKLYSQDRTGMVDFALESGGGSILSTRCSETYETKTALISLFGIPLWYFSQSPRAVIQPDMYPGNCWAFKGSQGYLVVRLSMKIYPTAFTVEHIPKSLSPTGSITSAPRNFSVYGLDDEYQEEGKLLGQYVYDEGGEPLQMFPV
;
A
#
# COMPACT_ATOMS: atom_id res chain seq x y z
N LEU A 1 18.21 39.24 -6.95
CA LEU A 1 19.53 39.86 -7.16
C LEU A 1 20.53 39.07 -6.31
N MET A 2 21.11 37.99 -6.86
CA MET A 2 22.19 37.23 -6.21
C MET A 2 23.48 37.54 -6.96
N LEU A 3 24.49 38.00 -6.22
CA LEU A 3 25.85 38.16 -6.72
C LEU A 3 26.57 36.82 -6.52
N PHE A 4 27.03 36.23 -7.63
CA PHE A 4 27.96 35.11 -7.62
C PHE A 4 29.35 35.62 -7.20
N GLY A 5 29.89 35.06 -6.13
CA GLY A 5 31.29 35.18 -5.76
C GLY A 5 31.90 33.79 -5.68
N ASP A 6 32.80 33.49 -6.62
CA ASP A 6 33.66 32.32 -6.61
C ASP A 6 34.59 32.36 -5.39
N GLN A 7 34.20 31.68 -4.31
CA GLN A 7 35.16 31.09 -3.37
C GLN A 7 34.62 29.73 -2.93
N GLN A 8 35.23 28.69 -3.48
CA GLN A 8 35.13 27.34 -2.96
C GLN A 8 35.84 27.30 -1.61
N GLU A 9 35.12 27.70 -0.55
CA GLU A 9 35.54 27.42 0.81
C GLU A 9 35.37 25.91 1.04
N ASP A 10 36.50 25.20 1.08
CA ASP A 10 36.54 23.82 1.54
C ASP A 10 35.98 23.77 2.96
N PHE A 11 34.74 23.30 3.09
CA PHE A 11 34.13 23.04 4.39
C PHE A 11 35.07 22.14 5.21
N PRO A 12 35.36 22.46 6.48
CA PRO A 12 36.23 21.65 7.32
C PRO A 12 35.77 20.19 7.32
N LYS A 13 36.68 19.23 7.06
CA LYS A 13 36.34 17.79 7.05
C LYS A 13 35.67 17.35 8.35
N SER A 14 36.03 17.94 9.48
CA SER A 14 35.39 17.73 10.78
C SER A 14 33.94 18.22 10.84
N LEU A 15 33.63 19.34 10.19
CA LEU A 15 32.27 19.86 10.07
C LEU A 15 31.45 19.01 9.10
N LEU A 16 32.01 18.57 7.96
CA LEU A 16 31.33 17.63 7.06
C LEU A 16 31.11 16.26 7.72
N GLN A 17 32.05 15.77 8.51
CA GLN A 17 31.94 14.53 9.27
C GLN A 17 30.94 14.66 10.42
N TRP A 18 30.89 15.81 11.09
CA TRP A 18 29.87 16.12 12.09
C TRP A 18 28.49 16.28 11.45
N LEU A 19 28.38 16.97 10.32
CA LEU A 19 27.15 17.11 9.55
C LEU A 19 26.65 15.73 9.08
N THR A 20 27.51 14.88 8.53
CA THR A 20 27.12 13.52 8.12
C THR A 20 26.84 12.57 9.29
N SER A 21 27.45 12.78 10.46
CA SER A 21 27.19 11.97 11.67
C SER A 21 25.98 12.44 12.48
N ASN A 22 25.56 13.70 12.32
CA ASN A 22 24.46 14.32 13.08
C ASN A 22 23.24 14.69 12.22
N PHE A 23 23.39 14.74 10.89
CA PHE A 23 22.32 15.01 9.95
C PHE A 23 22.12 13.79 9.07
N VAL A 24 20.94 13.21 9.22
CA VAL A 24 20.44 12.16 8.35
C VAL A 24 20.17 12.81 6.98
N SER A 25 20.68 12.24 5.88
CA SER A 25 20.30 12.75 4.56
C SER A 25 18.78 12.65 4.40
N LYS A 26 18.16 13.53 3.60
CA LYS A 26 16.70 13.49 3.39
C LYS A 26 16.23 12.09 2.96
N SER A 27 17.04 11.39 2.15
CA SER A 27 16.79 10.01 1.74
C SER A 27 16.89 9.02 2.90
N ASP A 28 17.92 9.12 3.74
CA ASP A 28 18.11 8.19 4.86
C ASP A 28 16.99 8.32 5.90
N LEU A 29 16.51 9.55 6.13
CA LEU A 29 15.40 9.84 7.04
C LEU A 29 14.11 9.25 6.48
N GLN A 30 13.89 9.43 5.18
CA GLN A 30 12.74 8.88 4.50
C GLN A 30 12.74 7.35 4.56
N THR A 31 13.86 6.69 4.25
CA THR A 31 13.99 5.24 4.35
C THR A 31 13.73 4.77 5.78
N SER A 32 14.33 5.43 6.78
CA SER A 32 14.14 5.06 8.19
C SER A 32 12.69 5.21 8.64
N LEU A 33 12.00 6.27 8.22
CA LEU A 33 10.57 6.47 8.50
C LEU A 33 9.70 5.42 7.80
N GLN A 34 10.04 5.04 6.57
CA GLN A 34 9.32 3.97 5.86
C GLN A 34 9.53 2.61 6.52
N ASP A 35 10.75 2.27 6.92
CA ASP A 35 11.05 1.02 7.60
C ASP A 35 10.32 0.93 8.95
N LEU A 36 10.28 2.04 9.70
CA LEU A 36 9.56 2.15 10.96
C LEU A 36 8.05 2.01 10.78
N GLU A 37 7.48 2.69 9.79
CA GLU A 37 6.07 2.54 9.44
C GLU A 37 5.75 1.09 9.06
N MET A 38 6.59 0.48 8.23
CA MET A 38 6.45 -0.91 7.81
C MET A 38 6.51 -1.88 8.98
N GLN A 39 7.38 -1.64 9.96
CA GLN A 39 7.48 -2.45 11.17
C GLN A 39 6.18 -2.37 11.99
N ILE A 40 5.62 -1.17 12.17
CA ILE A 40 4.38 -0.95 12.91
C ILE A 40 3.21 -1.65 12.20
N LEU A 41 3.05 -1.42 10.90
CA LEU A 41 1.97 -1.99 10.10
C LEU A 41 2.03 -3.53 10.11
N LYS A 42 3.21 -4.12 9.89
CA LYS A 42 3.40 -5.58 9.98
C LYS A 42 3.06 -6.12 11.36
N SER A 43 3.44 -5.42 12.42
CA SER A 43 3.09 -5.81 13.79
C SER A 43 1.58 -5.81 14.02
N ILE A 44 0.87 -4.81 13.49
CA ILE A 44 -0.60 -4.73 13.58
C ILE A 44 -1.24 -5.87 12.78
N THR A 45 -0.87 -6.05 11.50
CA THR A 45 -1.38 -7.13 10.64
C THR A 45 -1.15 -8.51 11.28
N LEU A 46 0.03 -8.75 11.85
CA LEU A 46 0.33 -10.00 12.54
C LEU A 46 -0.55 -10.20 13.77
N HIS A 47 -0.73 -9.17 14.60
CA HIS A 47 -1.57 -9.26 15.79
C HIS A 47 -3.02 -9.58 15.42
N THR A 48 -3.58 -8.87 14.44
CA THR A 48 -4.96 -9.06 13.97
C THR A 48 -5.17 -10.40 13.27
N SER A 49 -4.16 -10.94 12.57
CA SER A 49 -4.26 -12.29 11.98
C SER A 49 -4.25 -13.40 13.03
N VAL A 50 -3.45 -13.26 14.09
CA VAL A 50 -3.34 -14.26 15.18
C VAL A 50 -4.54 -14.23 16.12
N THR A 51 -4.97 -13.04 16.54
CA THR A 51 -6.04 -12.87 17.55
C THR A 51 -7.44 -12.89 16.94
N ASN A 52 -7.54 -12.68 15.62
CA ASN A 52 -8.80 -12.45 14.91
C ASN A 52 -9.62 -11.26 15.48
N GLU A 53 -8.96 -10.37 16.22
CA GLU A 53 -9.56 -9.15 16.76
C GLU A 53 -9.42 -7.99 15.78
N LYS A 54 -10.41 -7.10 15.74
CA LYS A 54 -10.33 -5.85 14.99
C LYS A 54 -9.20 -4.98 15.55
N VAL A 55 -8.56 -4.20 14.67
CA VAL A 55 -7.54 -3.23 15.10
C VAL A 55 -8.16 -2.25 16.09
N SER A 56 -7.60 -2.19 17.29
CA SER A 56 -8.00 -1.29 18.37
C SER A 56 -6.89 -0.29 18.67
N SER A 57 -7.22 0.79 19.40
CA SER A 57 -6.22 1.76 19.84
C SER A 57 -5.10 1.11 20.65
N GLU A 58 -5.40 0.09 21.46
CA GLU A 58 -4.42 -0.60 22.30
C GLU A 58 -3.42 -1.39 21.45
N VAL A 59 -3.91 -2.10 20.42
CA VAL A 59 -3.05 -2.86 19.49
C VAL A 59 -2.07 -1.93 18.78
N VAL A 60 -2.55 -0.77 18.31
CA VAL A 60 -1.68 0.20 17.63
C VAL A 60 -0.67 0.80 18.59
N THR A 61 -1.08 1.21 19.79
CA THR A 61 -0.16 1.76 20.80
C THR A 61 0.94 0.77 21.18
N ASN A 62 0.58 -0.51 21.34
CA ASN A 62 1.55 -1.57 21.63
C ASN A 62 2.54 -1.75 20.47
N ALA A 63 2.07 -1.76 19.21
CA ALA A 63 2.93 -1.85 18.04
C ALA A 63 3.91 -0.67 17.94
N VAL A 64 3.42 0.56 18.19
CA VAL A 64 4.24 1.79 18.20
C VAL A 64 5.31 1.75 19.30
N THR A 65 4.94 1.30 20.50
CA THR A 65 5.86 1.19 21.65
C THR A 65 6.94 0.14 21.39
N ASN A 66 6.54 -1.02 20.83
CA ASN A 66 7.47 -2.10 20.48
C ASN A 66 8.42 -1.73 19.35
N ALA A 67 8.04 -0.81 18.47
CA ALA A 67 8.90 -0.25 17.43
C ALA A 67 10.01 0.67 18.00
N GLY A 68 10.06 0.89 19.32
CA GLY A 68 11.12 1.64 19.98
C GLY A 68 10.98 3.17 19.88
N ILE A 69 9.78 3.67 19.54
CA ILE A 69 9.52 5.10 19.46
C ILE A 69 9.42 5.67 20.88
N CYS A 70 10.43 6.42 21.32
CA CYS A 70 10.42 7.14 22.59
C CYS A 70 10.23 8.65 22.38
N GLY A 71 9.59 9.34 23.34
CA GLY A 71 9.47 10.80 23.34
C GLY A 71 8.33 11.39 22.49
N ILE A 72 7.36 10.59 22.03
CA ILE A 72 6.15 11.10 21.38
C ILE A 72 5.11 11.59 22.39
N THR A 73 4.41 12.67 22.05
CA THR A 73 3.29 13.21 22.84
C THR A 73 2.02 12.38 22.66
N GLU A 74 1.08 12.49 23.60
CA GLU A 74 -0.24 11.84 23.51
C GLU A 74 -0.98 12.22 22.21
N VAL A 75 -0.89 13.48 21.79
CA VAL A 75 -1.49 13.96 20.54
C VAL A 75 -0.87 13.26 19.31
N GLN A 76 0.45 13.11 19.29
CA GLN A 76 1.15 12.40 18.20
C GLN A 76 0.80 10.92 18.18
N ALA A 77 0.71 10.27 19.35
CA ALA A 77 0.26 8.89 19.46
C ALA A 77 -1.16 8.73 18.91
N GLN A 78 -2.08 9.64 19.25
CA GLN A 78 -3.46 9.60 18.74
C GLN A 78 -3.53 9.75 17.21
N ILE A 79 -2.66 10.57 16.61
CA ILE A 79 -2.58 10.70 15.14
C ILE A 79 -2.16 9.37 14.51
N ILE A 80 -1.11 8.73 15.02
CA ILE A 80 -0.63 7.44 14.52
C ILE A 80 -1.72 6.37 14.64
N VAL A 81 -2.38 6.30 15.80
CA VAL A 81 -3.51 5.40 16.05
C VAL A 81 -4.63 5.64 15.05
N ASN A 82 -5.07 6.88 14.88
CA ASN A 82 -6.16 7.22 13.97
C ASN A 82 -5.81 6.91 12.51
N ASN A 83 -4.57 7.14 12.08
CA ASN A 83 -4.13 6.84 10.72
C ASN A 83 -4.05 5.33 10.48
N ALA A 84 -3.53 4.55 11.43
CA ALA A 84 -3.53 3.10 11.36
C ALA A 84 -4.97 2.55 11.34
N LEU A 85 -5.84 3.04 12.22
CA LEU A 85 -7.25 2.63 12.24
C LEU A 85 -7.94 2.94 10.92
N LYS A 86 -7.69 4.09 10.28
CA LYS A 86 -8.25 4.38 8.95
C LYS A 86 -7.82 3.34 7.91
N LEU A 87 -6.56 2.92 7.94
CA LEU A 87 -6.02 1.89 7.04
C LEU A 87 -6.68 0.53 7.26
N TYR A 88 -6.90 0.13 8.52
CA TYR A 88 -7.41 -1.20 8.88
C TYR A 88 -8.91 -1.27 9.19
N SER A 89 -9.62 -0.14 9.17
CA SER A 89 -11.03 -0.02 9.61
C SER A 89 -12.00 -0.92 8.82
N GLN A 90 -11.54 -1.50 7.72
CA GLN A 90 -12.37 -2.20 6.73
C GLN A 90 -12.05 -3.68 6.60
N ASP A 91 -11.10 -4.20 7.38
CA ASP A 91 -10.63 -5.56 7.16
C ASP A 91 -11.69 -6.60 7.55
N ARG A 92 -11.84 -7.57 6.64
CA ARG A 92 -12.55 -8.86 6.68
C ARG A 92 -14.02 -8.88 6.30
N THR A 93 -14.23 -9.25 5.03
CA THR A 93 -15.49 -9.72 4.45
C THR A 93 -16.04 -11.00 5.10
N GLY A 94 -15.22 -11.72 5.87
CA GLY A 94 -15.55 -13.04 6.42
C GLY A 94 -15.67 -14.14 5.35
N MET A 95 -15.27 -13.85 4.11
CA MET A 95 -15.33 -14.77 2.97
C MET A 95 -13.93 -15.28 2.62
N VAL A 96 -13.86 -16.48 2.04
CA VAL A 96 -12.60 -17.07 1.57
C VAL A 96 -12.13 -16.33 0.32
N ASP A 97 -10.88 -15.86 0.34
CA ASP A 97 -10.21 -15.33 -0.83
C ASP A 97 -9.46 -16.44 -1.59
N PHE A 98 -9.99 -16.84 -2.74
CA PHE A 98 -9.38 -17.86 -3.61
C PHE A 98 -8.24 -17.31 -4.50
N ALA A 99 -8.09 -15.98 -4.58
CA ALA A 99 -7.00 -15.33 -5.30
C ALA A 99 -5.75 -15.15 -4.44
N LEU A 100 -5.91 -15.17 -3.10
CA LEU A 100 -4.85 -14.96 -2.11
C LEU A 100 -3.61 -15.83 -2.38
N GLU A 101 -2.44 -15.19 -2.45
CA GLU A 101 -1.17 -15.85 -2.77
C GLU A 101 -0.78 -16.91 -1.73
N SER A 102 -0.86 -16.57 -0.45
CA SER A 102 -0.56 -17.50 0.65
C SER A 102 -1.57 -18.67 0.72
N GLY A 103 -2.76 -18.49 0.13
CA GLY A 103 -3.78 -19.52 -0.04
C GLY A 103 -3.59 -20.40 -1.27
N GLY A 104 -2.54 -20.17 -2.07
CA GLY A 104 -2.24 -20.93 -3.30
C GLY A 104 -2.68 -20.27 -4.60
N GLY A 105 -3.23 -19.05 -4.53
CA GLY A 105 -3.45 -18.21 -5.72
C GLY A 105 -2.12 -17.74 -6.31
N SER A 106 -2.12 -17.38 -7.60
CA SER A 106 -0.90 -16.93 -8.28
C SER A 106 -1.20 -16.02 -9.47
N ILE A 107 -0.26 -15.12 -9.76
CA ILE A 107 -0.34 -14.27 -10.95
C ILE A 107 0.27 -14.99 -12.16
N LEU A 108 -0.48 -15.09 -13.26
CA LEU A 108 0.06 -15.53 -14.54
C LEU A 108 0.85 -14.39 -15.19
N SER A 109 2.14 -14.32 -14.85
CA SER A 109 3.01 -13.17 -15.13
C SER A 109 3.16 -12.85 -16.62
N THR A 110 3.01 -13.85 -17.51
CA THR A 110 3.03 -13.67 -18.97
C THR A 110 1.76 -13.03 -19.53
N ARG A 111 0.69 -12.93 -18.72
CA ARG A 111 -0.60 -12.35 -19.08
C ARG A 111 -0.97 -11.21 -18.14
N CYS A 112 -0.02 -10.31 -17.93
CA CYS A 112 -0.23 -9.06 -17.21
C CYS A 112 0.22 -7.89 -18.09
N SER A 113 -0.35 -6.71 -17.86
CA SER A 113 0.22 -5.48 -18.42
C SER A 113 1.64 -5.25 -17.91
N GLU A 114 2.41 -4.45 -18.65
CA GLU A 114 3.78 -4.11 -18.23
C GLU A 114 3.73 -3.28 -16.93
N THR A 115 4.53 -3.69 -15.95
CA THR A 115 4.69 -2.97 -14.69
C THR A 115 5.26 -1.58 -14.97
N TYR A 116 4.59 -0.56 -14.47
CA TYR A 116 5.04 0.81 -14.54
C TYR A 116 5.64 1.20 -13.20
N GLU A 117 6.97 1.32 -13.14
CA GLU A 117 7.66 1.77 -11.95
C GLU A 117 7.36 3.25 -11.67
N THR A 118 6.54 3.51 -10.66
CA THR A 118 6.20 4.85 -10.20
C THR A 118 6.69 5.08 -8.78
N LYS A 119 7.12 6.32 -8.50
CA LYS A 119 7.32 6.82 -7.13
C LYS A 119 6.22 7.79 -6.80
N THR A 120 5.40 7.47 -5.79
CA THR A 120 4.27 8.30 -5.37
C THR A 120 4.46 8.74 -3.93
N ALA A 121 4.22 10.03 -3.67
CA ALA A 121 4.17 10.53 -2.31
C ALA A 121 2.83 10.13 -1.67
N LEU A 122 2.85 9.47 -0.51
CA LEU A 122 1.65 9.14 0.27
C LEU A 122 1.82 9.61 1.71
N ILE A 123 0.70 9.90 2.38
CA ILE A 123 0.73 10.31 3.79
C ILE A 123 1.00 9.08 4.65
N SER A 124 2.14 9.09 5.33
CA SER A 124 2.51 8.02 6.27
C SER A 124 1.68 8.07 7.54
N LEU A 125 1.78 7.01 8.36
CA LEU A 125 1.25 6.95 9.72
C LEU A 125 1.60 8.18 10.57
N PHE A 126 2.78 8.78 10.33
CA PHE A 126 3.29 9.93 11.07
C PHE A 126 2.75 11.28 10.55
N GLY A 127 1.88 11.27 9.53
CA GLY A 127 1.35 12.49 8.90
C GLY A 127 2.34 13.20 7.97
N ILE A 128 3.51 12.60 7.73
CA ILE A 128 4.56 13.13 6.85
C ILE A 128 4.45 12.43 5.48
N PRO A 129 4.46 13.16 4.35
CA PRO A 129 4.53 12.54 3.04
C PRO A 129 5.84 11.78 2.82
N LEU A 130 5.78 10.48 2.52
CA LEU A 130 6.92 9.62 2.16
C LEU A 130 6.76 9.13 0.71
N TRP A 131 7.88 8.83 0.01
CA TRP A 131 7.81 8.33 -1.37
C TRP A 131 7.84 6.81 -1.42
N TYR A 132 6.76 6.21 -1.91
CA TYR A 132 6.64 4.77 -2.07
C TYR A 132 6.76 4.36 -3.53
N PHE A 133 7.24 3.13 -3.74
CA PHE A 133 7.43 2.55 -5.05
C PHE A 133 6.30 1.56 -5.34
N SER A 134 5.77 1.59 -6.56
CA SER A 134 4.91 0.53 -7.06
C SER A 134 5.63 -0.81 -7.09
N GLN A 135 4.88 -1.88 -6.86
CA GLN A 135 5.37 -3.24 -6.71
C GLN A 135 5.12 -4.10 -7.94
N SER A 136 5.58 -5.35 -7.86
CA SER A 136 5.20 -6.42 -8.78
C SER A 136 3.68 -6.67 -8.78
N PRO A 137 3.10 -7.18 -9.89
CA PRO A 137 1.70 -7.64 -9.94
C PRO A 137 1.28 -8.56 -8.79
N ARG A 138 2.24 -9.29 -8.20
CA ARG A 138 2.00 -10.17 -7.03
C ARG A 138 1.39 -9.43 -5.84
N ALA A 139 1.70 -8.14 -5.67
CA ALA A 139 1.15 -7.33 -4.57
C ALA A 139 -0.38 -7.27 -4.60
N VAL A 140 -1.03 -7.45 -5.76
CA VAL A 140 -2.51 -7.42 -5.88
C VAL A 140 -3.20 -8.56 -5.12
N ILE A 141 -2.51 -9.68 -4.91
CA ILE A 141 -3.06 -10.89 -4.24
C ILE A 141 -2.37 -11.17 -2.89
N GLN A 142 -1.71 -10.17 -2.32
CA GLN A 142 -1.08 -10.27 -1.00
C GLN A 142 -1.94 -9.55 0.05
N PRO A 143 -1.96 -10.04 1.29
CA PRO A 143 -2.82 -9.49 2.35
C PRO A 143 -2.33 -8.16 2.91
N ASP A 144 -1.08 -7.77 2.62
CA ASP A 144 -0.50 -6.57 3.19
C ASP A 144 -1.01 -5.32 2.46
N MET A 145 -1.89 -4.55 3.09
CA MET A 145 -2.30 -3.25 2.58
C MET A 145 -1.57 -2.13 3.33
N TYR A 146 -0.51 -1.59 2.73
CA TYR A 146 0.15 -0.37 3.20
C TYR A 146 0.34 0.61 2.04
N PRO A 147 0.39 1.93 2.33
CA PRO A 147 0.60 2.94 1.29
C PRO A 147 1.75 2.57 0.35
N GLY A 148 1.46 2.50 -0.95
CA GLY A 148 2.43 2.18 -1.99
C GLY A 148 2.68 0.69 -2.24
N ASN A 149 2.10 -0.22 -1.45
CA ASN A 149 2.07 -1.64 -1.79
C ASN A 149 1.01 -1.95 -2.84
N CYS A 150 1.14 -1.34 -4.02
CA CYS A 150 0.23 -1.55 -5.13
C CYS A 150 0.99 -1.82 -6.41
N TRP A 151 0.35 -2.52 -7.34
CA TRP A 151 0.87 -2.69 -8.69
C TRP A 151 0.34 -1.57 -9.58
N ALA A 152 1.25 -0.92 -10.32
CA ALA A 152 0.91 0.09 -11.30
C ALA A 152 1.26 -0.40 -12.71
N PHE A 153 0.41 -0.04 -13.68
CA PHE A 153 0.66 -0.21 -15.11
C PHE A 153 0.51 1.13 -15.82
N LYS A 154 1.07 1.24 -17.02
CA LYS A 154 1.09 2.50 -17.77
C LYS A 154 -0.29 2.79 -18.38
N GLY A 155 -0.76 4.02 -18.23
CA GLY A 155 -2.01 4.49 -18.82
C GLY A 155 -3.23 4.18 -17.95
N SER A 156 -4.40 4.04 -18.58
CA SER A 156 -5.67 3.82 -17.90
C SER A 156 -6.37 2.51 -18.30
N GLN A 157 -5.66 1.65 -19.03
CA GLN A 157 -6.15 0.37 -19.55
C GLN A 157 -5.07 -0.66 -19.30
N GLY A 158 -5.45 -1.74 -18.62
CA GLY A 158 -4.55 -2.82 -18.26
C GLY A 158 -5.33 -4.07 -17.94
N TYR A 159 -4.62 -5.17 -17.75
CA TYR A 159 -5.19 -6.48 -17.46
C TYR A 159 -4.26 -7.26 -16.52
N LEU A 160 -4.88 -8.10 -15.71
CA LEU A 160 -4.22 -9.00 -14.76
C LEU A 160 -4.92 -10.35 -14.85
N VAL A 161 -4.16 -11.43 -15.00
CA VAL A 161 -4.70 -12.79 -14.96
C VAL A 161 -4.23 -13.49 -13.68
N VAL A 162 -5.21 -13.92 -12.89
CA VAL A 162 -5.00 -14.60 -11.61
C VAL A 162 -5.46 -16.05 -11.73
N ARG A 163 -4.56 -16.99 -11.42
CA ARG A 163 -4.91 -18.39 -11.20
C ARG A 163 -5.34 -18.56 -9.75
N LEU A 164 -6.60 -18.96 -9.55
CA LEU A 164 -7.14 -19.23 -8.22
C LEU A 164 -6.53 -20.50 -7.61
N SER A 165 -6.55 -20.58 -6.28
CA SER A 165 -6.10 -21.75 -5.51
C SER A 165 -6.94 -23.00 -5.79
N MET A 166 -8.20 -22.81 -6.18
CA MET A 166 -9.17 -23.87 -6.43
C MET A 166 -10.09 -23.51 -7.59
N LYS A 167 -10.64 -24.52 -8.28
CA LYS A 167 -11.73 -24.32 -9.23
C LYS A 167 -13.02 -24.03 -8.47
N ILE A 168 -13.64 -22.88 -8.74
CA ILE A 168 -14.86 -22.41 -8.06
C ILE A 168 -15.89 -21.91 -9.06
N TYR A 169 -17.10 -21.66 -8.58
CA TYR A 169 -18.08 -20.80 -9.23
C TYR A 169 -18.01 -19.41 -8.57
N PRO A 170 -17.43 -18.39 -9.22
CA PRO A 170 -17.32 -17.06 -8.63
C PRO A 170 -18.71 -16.48 -8.33
N THR A 171 -18.87 -15.89 -7.16
CA THR A 171 -20.12 -15.24 -6.72
C THR A 171 -19.96 -13.76 -6.43
N ALA A 172 -18.74 -13.32 -6.09
CA ALA A 172 -18.39 -11.94 -5.88
C ALA A 172 -16.89 -11.70 -6.11
N PHE A 173 -16.54 -10.45 -6.35
CA PHE A 173 -15.17 -9.94 -6.42
C PHE A 173 -15.00 -8.81 -5.42
N THR A 174 -13.79 -8.63 -4.91
CA THR A 174 -13.45 -7.51 -4.03
C THR A 174 -12.31 -6.72 -4.66
N VAL A 175 -12.46 -5.39 -4.69
CA VAL A 175 -11.38 -4.47 -5.09
C VAL A 175 -11.15 -3.51 -3.94
N GLU A 176 -9.89 -3.29 -3.61
CA GLU A 176 -9.48 -2.40 -2.53
C GLU A 176 -8.49 -1.35 -3.07
N HIS A 177 -8.60 -0.12 -2.56
CA HIS A 177 -7.66 0.96 -2.84
C HIS A 177 -7.49 1.83 -1.59
N ILE A 178 -6.35 2.53 -1.46
CA ILE A 178 -6.13 3.40 -0.30
C ILE A 178 -7.26 4.45 -0.14
N PRO A 179 -7.65 4.80 1.10
CA PRO A 179 -8.59 5.89 1.34
C PRO A 179 -8.03 7.24 0.88
N LYS A 180 -8.91 8.15 0.43
CA LYS A 180 -8.57 9.53 0.05
C LYS A 180 -7.78 10.28 1.13
N SER A 181 -8.03 9.99 2.40
CA SER A 181 -7.33 10.62 3.53
C SER A 181 -5.84 10.29 3.62
N LEU A 182 -5.37 9.22 2.96
CA LEU A 182 -3.95 8.85 2.91
C LEU A 182 -3.25 9.37 1.64
N SER A 183 -4.00 9.99 0.73
CA SER A 183 -3.44 10.68 -0.43
C SER A 183 -3.06 12.13 -0.06
N PRO A 184 -1.84 12.60 -0.35
CA PRO A 184 -1.44 13.98 -0.04
C PRO A 184 -2.26 15.03 -0.80
N THR A 185 -2.80 14.67 -1.97
CA THR A 185 -3.68 15.54 -2.76
C THR A 185 -5.14 15.42 -2.37
N GLY A 186 -5.49 14.50 -1.47
CA GLY A 186 -6.87 14.16 -1.14
C GLY A 186 -7.64 13.46 -2.27
N SER A 187 -6.95 13.04 -3.34
CA SER A 187 -7.54 12.40 -4.51
C SER A 187 -6.91 11.04 -4.78
N ILE A 188 -7.70 10.11 -5.34
CA ILE A 188 -7.25 8.76 -5.73
C ILE A 188 -7.48 8.53 -7.23
N THR A 189 -7.10 9.50 -8.06
CA THR A 189 -7.32 9.47 -9.52
C THR A 189 -6.59 8.31 -10.23
N SER A 190 -5.66 7.65 -9.54
CA SER A 190 -4.98 6.43 -10.00
C SER A 190 -5.77 5.14 -9.74
N ALA A 191 -6.82 5.20 -8.91
CA ALA A 191 -7.66 4.04 -8.62
C ALA A 191 -8.31 3.50 -9.90
N PRO A 192 -8.53 2.18 -10.00
CA PRO A 192 -9.34 1.64 -11.08
C PRO A 192 -10.72 2.29 -11.06
N ARG A 193 -11.33 2.46 -12.23
CA ARG A 193 -12.70 2.98 -12.36
C ARG A 193 -13.60 1.92 -12.96
N ASN A 194 -13.67 1.86 -14.29
CA ASN A 194 -14.42 0.81 -14.98
C ASN A 194 -13.54 -0.43 -15.11
N PHE A 195 -14.06 -1.59 -14.72
CA PHE A 195 -13.37 -2.86 -14.92
C PHE A 195 -14.37 -3.96 -15.26
N SER A 196 -13.86 -4.99 -15.94
CA SER A 196 -14.61 -6.17 -16.32
C SER A 196 -13.89 -7.40 -15.80
N VAL A 197 -14.63 -8.42 -15.37
CA VAL A 197 -14.06 -9.68 -14.90
C VAL A 197 -14.47 -10.81 -15.84
N TYR A 198 -13.51 -11.67 -16.19
CA TYR A 198 -13.70 -12.78 -17.11
C TYR A 198 -13.24 -14.09 -16.48
N GLY A 199 -13.95 -15.18 -16.76
CA GLY A 199 -13.54 -16.54 -16.45
C GLY A 199 -12.84 -17.18 -17.63
N LEU A 200 -11.71 -17.83 -17.37
CA LEU A 200 -10.93 -18.61 -18.34
C LEU A 200 -10.96 -20.09 -17.94
N ASP A 201 -11.14 -20.97 -18.91
CA ASP A 201 -11.08 -22.43 -18.74
C ASP A 201 -9.62 -22.92 -18.66
N ASP A 202 -8.70 -22.25 -19.38
CA ASP A 202 -7.27 -22.51 -19.35
C ASP A 202 -6.43 -21.24 -19.58
N GLU A 203 -5.10 -21.34 -19.38
CA GLU A 203 -4.18 -20.18 -19.43
C GLU A 203 -3.95 -19.61 -20.84
N TYR A 204 -4.23 -20.38 -21.89
CA TYR A 204 -4.02 -20.01 -23.29
C TYR A 204 -5.27 -19.40 -23.94
N GLN A 205 -6.42 -19.48 -23.29
CA GLN A 205 -7.67 -18.91 -23.79
C GLN A 205 -7.56 -17.38 -23.93
N GLU A 206 -7.68 -16.88 -25.16
CA GLU A 206 -7.60 -15.44 -25.44
C GLU A 206 -8.85 -14.70 -24.96
N GLU A 207 -10.05 -15.21 -25.29
CA GLU A 207 -11.34 -14.61 -24.94
C GLU A 207 -12.05 -15.41 -23.84
N GLY A 208 -12.20 -14.79 -22.66
CA GLY A 208 -12.91 -15.40 -21.53
C GLY A 208 -14.42 -15.14 -21.53
N LYS A 209 -15.12 -15.91 -20.68
CA LYS A 209 -16.54 -15.66 -20.40
C LYS A 209 -16.69 -14.46 -19.49
N LEU A 210 -17.43 -13.43 -19.93
CA LEU A 210 -17.73 -12.26 -19.09
C LEU A 210 -18.52 -12.70 -17.85
N LEU A 211 -17.99 -12.35 -16.68
CA LEU A 211 -18.62 -12.58 -15.38
C LEU A 211 -19.32 -11.31 -14.87
N GLY A 212 -18.80 -10.12 -15.21
CA GLY A 212 -19.44 -8.87 -14.85
C GLY A 212 -18.67 -7.64 -15.29
N GLN A 213 -19.35 -6.49 -15.25
CA GLN A 213 -18.79 -5.16 -15.50
C GLN A 213 -19.16 -4.25 -14.34
N TYR A 214 -18.17 -3.54 -13.81
CA TYR A 214 -18.29 -2.83 -12.56
C TYR A 214 -17.61 -1.47 -12.63
N VAL A 215 -17.96 -0.62 -11.67
CA VAL A 215 -17.35 0.69 -11.46
C VAL A 215 -16.91 0.77 -10.00
N TYR A 216 -15.62 0.92 -9.76
CA TYR A 216 -15.12 1.27 -8.43
C TYR A 216 -15.46 2.74 -8.13
N ASP A 217 -16.12 2.97 -7.01
CA ASP A 217 -16.55 4.29 -6.58
C ASP A 217 -15.48 4.97 -5.73
N GLU A 218 -14.78 5.96 -6.26
CA GLU A 218 -13.79 6.72 -5.49
C GLU A 218 -14.40 7.53 -4.32
N GLY A 219 -15.72 7.73 -4.28
CA GLY A 219 -16.45 8.33 -3.16
C GLY A 219 -16.93 7.32 -2.12
N GLY A 220 -16.84 6.02 -2.42
CA GLY A 220 -17.27 4.94 -1.55
C GLY A 220 -16.20 4.51 -0.55
N GLU A 221 -16.45 3.35 0.06
CA GLU A 221 -15.49 2.73 0.97
C GLU A 221 -14.24 2.23 0.21
N PRO A 222 -13.03 2.32 0.78
CA PRO A 222 -11.79 1.73 0.28
C PRO A 222 -11.95 0.29 -0.25
N LEU A 223 -12.62 -0.58 0.51
CA LEU A 223 -12.94 -1.96 0.13
C LEU A 223 -14.35 -2.04 -0.45
N GLN A 224 -14.46 -2.50 -1.70
CA GLN A 224 -15.75 -2.63 -2.41
C GLN A 224 -15.95 -4.05 -2.92
N MET A 225 -17.15 -4.58 -2.69
CA MET A 225 -17.56 -5.91 -3.13
C MET A 225 -18.55 -5.82 -4.31
N PHE A 226 -18.34 -6.68 -5.30
CA PHE A 226 -19.03 -6.67 -6.57
C PHE A 226 -19.61 -8.08 -6.83
N PRO A 227 -20.93 -8.28 -6.72
CA PRO A 227 -21.55 -9.58 -6.99
C PRO A 227 -21.54 -9.91 -8.50
N VAL A 228 -21.45 -11.21 -8.82
CA VAL A 228 -21.57 -11.77 -10.19
C VAL A 228 -23.01 -11.72 -10.68
#